data_AF-A0A5C6VKF7-F1
#
_entry.id   AF-A0A5C6VKF7-F1
#
_cell.length_a   1.000
_cell.length_b   1.000
_cell.length_c   1.000
_cell.angle_alpha   90.00
_cell.angle_beta   90.00
_cell.angle_gamma   90.00
#
_symmetry.space_group_name_H-M   'P 1'
#
loop_
_entity.id
_entity.type
_entity.pdbx_description
1 polymer ?
#
loop_
_entity_poly.entity_id
_entity_poly.type
_entity_poly.pdbx_seq_one_letter_code
_entity_poly.pdbx_strand_id
1 'polypeptide(L)' 'MPRAQFEKDLNHLERVIPLLVRGNALGLPYWRRRITSLSMHQDLIPDGIKRVARLLRSFDEIEHKST' A
#
# COMPACT_ATOMS: atom_id res chain seq x y z
N MET A 1 -5.29 -0.84 -15.09
CA MET A 1 -5.18 0.54 -14.57
C MET A 1 -4.17 1.34 -15.41
N PRO A 2 -4.41 2.62 -15.74
CA PRO A 2 -3.41 3.46 -16.41
C PRO A 2 -2.17 3.74 -15.54
N ARG A 3 -0.98 3.88 -16.14
CA ARG A 3 0.29 4.15 -15.43
C ARG A 3 0.22 5.37 -14.49
N ALA A 4 -0.33 6.50 -14.96
CA ALA A 4 -0.44 7.71 -14.13
C ALA A 4 -1.35 7.52 -12.91
N GLN A 5 -2.41 6.71 -13.06
CA GLN A 5 -3.29 6.36 -11.96
C GLN A 5 -2.60 5.42 -10.96
N PHE A 6 -1.84 4.44 -11.45
CA PHE A 6 -1.01 3.57 -10.61
C PHE A 6 -0.06 4.39 -9.74
N GLU A 7 0.68 5.31 -10.35
CA GLU A 7 1.68 6.10 -9.65
C GLU A 7 1.04 7.02 -8.60
N LYS A 8 -0.11 7.62 -8.93
CA LYS A 8 -0.90 8.40 -7.97
C LYS A 8 -1.37 7.56 -6.78
N ASP A 9 -1.93 6.38 -7.03
CA ASP A 9 -2.44 5.50 -5.98
C ASP A 9 -1.30 4.94 -5.12
N LEU A 10 -0.18 4.56 -5.72
CA LEU A 10 1.01 4.12 -5.00
C LEU A 10 1.57 5.23 -4.10
N ASN A 11 1.73 6.45 -4.63
CA ASN A 11 2.17 7.61 -3.86
C ASN A 11 1.22 7.91 -2.68
N HIS A 12 -0.09 7.74 -2.88
CA HIS A 12 -1.07 7.91 -1.83
C HIS A 12 -0.90 6.87 -0.72
N LEU A 13 -0.78 5.59 -1.06
CA LEU A 13 -0.60 4.54 -0.06
C LEU A 13 0.72 4.66 0.70
N GLU A 14 1.83 5.00 0.03
CA GLU A 14 3.11 5.23 0.70
C GLU A 14 3.03 6.33 1.77
N ARG A 15 2.12 7.30 1.62
CA ARG A 15 1.89 8.35 2.62
C ARG A 15 0.92 7.90 3.72
N VAL A 16 -0.12 7.17 3.38
CA VAL A 16 -1.19 6.80 4.33
C VAL A 16 -0.80 5.62 5.21
N ILE A 17 -0.18 4.57 4.66
CA ILE A 17 0.11 3.33 5.38
C ILE A 17 0.89 3.59 6.69
N PRO A 18 1.97 4.39 6.73
CA PRO A 18 2.68 4.67 7.99
C PRO A 18 1.83 5.38 9.06
N LEU A 19 0.76 6.07 8.67
CA LEU A 19 -0.10 6.83 9.57
C LEU A 19 -1.20 5.96 10.20
N LEU A 20 -1.47 4.77 9.67
CA LEU A 20 -2.54 3.89 10.17
C LEU A 20 -2.32 3.45 11.63
N VAL A 21 -1.07 3.44 12.11
CA VAL A 21 -0.72 3.19 13.52
C VAL A 21 -1.36 4.21 14.47
N ARG A 22 -1.64 5.43 14.00
CA ARG A 22 -2.18 6.53 14.80
C ARG A 22 -3.70 6.62 14.78
N GLY A 23 -4.37 5.69 14.10
CA GLY A 23 -5.82 5.67 13.93
C GLY A 23 -6.21 5.39 12.49
N ASN A 24 -7.24 4.56 12.30
CA ASN A 24 -7.71 4.14 10.98
C ASN A 24 -9.23 4.14 10.90
N ALA A 25 -9.79 4.89 9.95
CA ALA A 25 -11.24 4.97 9.72
C ALA A 25 -11.81 3.78 8.91
N LEU A 26 -10.99 3.07 8.13
CA LEU A 26 -11.46 2.09 7.14
C LEU A 26 -11.12 0.62 7.50
N GLY A 27 -10.48 0.37 8.64
CA GLY A 27 -10.04 -0.96 9.08
C GLY A 27 -8.84 -1.51 8.30
N LEU A 28 -8.05 -2.40 8.90
CA LEU A 28 -6.88 -3.00 8.25
C LEU A 28 -7.24 -3.86 7.01
N PRO A 29 -8.32 -4.65 6.99
CA PRO A 29 -8.68 -5.46 5.82
C PRO A 29 -8.91 -4.64 4.53
N TYR A 30 -9.44 -3.42 4.67
CA TYR A 30 -9.62 -2.50 3.55
C TYR A 30 -8.27 -2.14 2.90
N TRP A 31 -7.29 -1.73 3.72
CA TRP A 31 -5.97 -1.34 3.25
C TRP A 31 -5.21 -2.52 2.66
N ARG A 32 -5.32 -3.72 3.27
CA ARG A 32 -4.77 -4.96 2.71
C ARG A 32 -5.24 -5.17 1.28
N ARG A 33 -6.56 -5.10 1.06
CA ARG A 33 -7.16 -5.27 -0.28
C ARG A 33 -6.66 -4.23 -1.27
N ARG A 34 -6.51 -2.97 -0.85
CA ARG A 34 -6.00 -1.89 -1.70
C ARG A 34 -4.54 -2.12 -2.12
N ILE A 35 -3.67 -2.52 -1.19
CA ILE A 35 -2.26 -2.81 -1.50
C ILE A 35 -2.16 -4.02 -2.44
N THR A 36 -2.91 -5.09 -2.19
CA THR A 36 -2.94 -6.28 -3.06
C THR A 36 -3.45 -5.96 -4.46
N SER A 37 -4.43 -5.06 -4.61
CA SER A 37 -4.88 -4.63 -5.93
C SER A 37 -3.80 -3.86 -6.69
N LEU A 38 -2.95 -3.10 -5.99
CA LEU A 38 -1.82 -2.38 -6.59
C LEU A 38 -0.69 -3.33 -6.99
N SER A 39 -0.44 -4.41 -6.24
CA SER A 39 0.64 -5.34 -6.57
C SER A 39 0.45 -6.05 -7.91
N MET A 40 -0.78 -6.19 -8.40
CA MET A 40 -1.09 -6.72 -9.74
C MET A 40 -0.57 -5.85 -10.90
N HIS A 41 -0.14 -4.62 -10.60
CA HIS A 41 0.24 -3.61 -11.59
C HIS A 41 1.62 -3.00 -11.32
N GLN A 42 2.43 -3.66 -10.48
CA GLN A 42 3.72 -3.17 -10.00
C GLN A 42 4.81 -3.02 -11.08
N ASP A 43 4.58 -3.55 -12.27
CA ASP A 43 5.42 -3.48 -13.46
C ASP A 43 5.14 -2.23 -14.33
N LEU A 44 4.06 -1.48 -14.05
CA LEU A 44 3.68 -0.30 -14.82
C LEU A 44 4.66 0.89 -14.68
N ILE A 45 5.51 0.90 -13.65
CA ILE A 45 6.53 1.94 -13.44
C ILE A 45 7.88 1.34 -13.07
N PRO A 46 8.99 2.06 -13.35
CA PRO A 46 10.28 1.74 -12.78
C PRO A 46 10.21 1.64 -11.25
N ASP A 47 10.91 0.65 -10.70
CA ASP A 47 10.95 0.34 -9.26
C ASP A 47 9.59 0.02 -8.60
N GLY A 48 8.50 -0.12 -9.35
CA GLY A 48 7.17 -0.40 -8.80
C GLY A 48 7.15 -1.68 -7.93
N ILE A 49 7.82 -2.74 -8.38
CA ILE A 49 8.01 -3.98 -7.60
C ILE A 49 8.63 -3.69 -6.22
N LYS A 50 9.74 -2.93 -6.18
CA LYS A 50 10.44 -2.61 -4.92
C LYS A 50 9.57 -1.76 -4.00
N ARG A 51 8.85 -0.79 -4.56
CA ARG A 51 7.97 0.13 -3.83
C ARG A 51 6.79 -0.62 -3.21
N VAL A 52 6.10 -1.43 -4.00
CA VAL A 52 5.01 -2.28 -3.52
C VAL A 52 5.48 -3.27 -2.46
N ALA A 53 6.65 -3.91 -2.63
CA ALA A 53 7.21 -4.81 -1.63
C ALA A 53 7.53 -4.11 -0.30
N ARG A 54 8.04 -2.86 -0.33
CA ARG A 54 8.22 -2.05 0.89
C ARG A 54 6.89 -1.74 1.55
N LEU A 55 5.89 -1.34 0.77
CA LEU A 55 4.56 -1.02 1.27
C LEU A 55 3.90 -2.21 1.97
N LEU A 56 3.99 -3.41 1.36
CA LEU A 56 3.50 -4.66 1.96
C LEU A 56 4.19 -4.96 3.29
N ARG A 57 5.52 -4.89 3.34
CA ARG A 57 6.26 -5.12 4.61
C ARG A 57 5.87 -4.13 5.70
N SER A 58 5.80 -2.85 5.38
CA SER A 58 5.35 -1.84 6.34
C SER A 58 3.93 -2.08 6.83
N PHE A 59 3.04 -2.57 5.95
CA PHE A 59 1.69 -2.90 6.33
C PHE A 59 1.62 -4.17 7.21
N ASP A 60 2.39 -5.22 6.89
CA ASP A 60 2.48 -6.44 7.70
C ASP A 60 2.94 -6.12 9.13
N GLU A 61 3.90 -5.21 9.30
CA GLU A 61 4.35 -4.74 10.63
C GLU A 61 3.24 -4.04 11.42
N ILE A 62 2.35 -3.32 10.72
CA ILE A 62 1.20 -2.64 11.34
C ILE A 62 0.14 -3.65 11.75
N GLU A 63 -0.17 -4.62 10.88
CA GLU A 63 -1.11 -5.71 11.18
C GLU A 63 -0.64 -6.50 12.40
N HIS A 64 0.65 -6.82 12.48
CA HIS A 64 1.22 -7.54 13.59
C HIS A 64 1.15 -6.77 14.93
N LYS A 65 1.36 -5.45 14.91
CA LYS A 65 1.26 -4.60 16.11
C LYS A 65 -0.18 -4.32 16.57
N SER A 66 -1.16 -4.61 15.71
CA SER A 66 -2.59 -4.35 15.97
C SER A 66 -3.35 -5.60 16.44
N THR A 67 -2.66 -6.74 16.55
CA THR A 67 -3.18 -8.03 17.04
C THR A 67 -2.68 -8.28 18.45
#